data_AF-A0A847H255-F1
#
_entry.id   AF-A0A847H255-F1
#
_cell.length_a   1.000
_cell.length_b   1.000
_cell.length_c   1.000
_cell.angle_alpha   90.00
_cell.angle_beta   90.00
_cell.angle_gamma   90.00
#
_symmetry.space_group_name_H-M   'P 1'
#
loop_
_entity.id
_entity.type
_entity.pdbx_description
1 polymer ?
#
loop_
_entity_poly.entity_id
_entity_poly.type
_entity_poly.pdbx_seq_one_letter_code
_entity_poly.pdbx_strand_id
1 'polypeptide(L)'
;MLDLGFDTKIPQIRIAVQEILKHRDDNGIFQSMTNVPKHFGGTGEDVFSWCLCDAPLLFLALLKADVDYEEYIQPGIRHLISLLRENGFPCAVSPELGKFRGPGKKDDCCPYATLIMADLLSYIPEYKNSAIASTAIRSILDLWQNSLSQHPYMFYMGTDFRKLKAPSSWYDIVSVADVLSKYEAIHRDPRFVEMIALIKEKQDSEGFFTPESIYMKLNRWDFGQKKQVSPYLTYLCRRIFARL
;
A
#
# COMPACT_ATOMS: atom_id res chain seq x y z
N MET A 1 9.05 -1.72 -10.78
CA MET A 1 10.23 -1.37 -11.62
C MET A 1 11.19 -0.50 -10.84
N LEU A 2 10.75 0.66 -10.34
CA LEU A 2 11.57 1.52 -9.48
C LEU A 2 12.08 0.76 -8.23
N ASP A 3 11.26 -0.09 -7.63
CA ASP A 3 11.67 -1.00 -6.53
C ASP A 3 12.75 -2.04 -6.87
N LEU A 4 13.00 -2.27 -8.17
CA LEU A 4 14.02 -3.19 -8.66
C LEU A 4 15.30 -2.46 -9.07
N GLY A 5 15.39 -1.15 -8.82
CA GLY A 5 16.55 -0.32 -9.15
C GLY A 5 16.56 0.23 -10.58
N PHE A 6 15.46 0.11 -11.33
CA PHE A 6 15.31 0.83 -12.59
C PHE A 6 14.98 2.30 -12.35
N ASP A 7 15.36 3.18 -13.28
CA ASP A 7 15.20 4.64 -13.16
C ASP A 7 14.63 5.28 -14.45
N THR A 8 14.53 6.61 -14.48
CA THR A 8 14.03 7.40 -15.60
C THR A 8 14.99 7.46 -16.80
N LYS A 9 16.15 6.79 -16.75
CA LYS A 9 16.98 6.58 -17.96
C LYS A 9 16.29 5.62 -18.92
N ILE A 10 15.46 4.70 -18.41
CA ILE A 10 14.59 3.86 -19.22
C ILE A 10 13.45 4.71 -19.82
N PRO A 11 13.34 4.82 -21.16
CA PRO A 11 12.36 5.68 -21.80
C PRO A 11 10.92 5.43 -21.37
N GLN A 12 10.54 4.16 -21.17
CA GLN A 12 9.19 3.76 -20.78
C GLN A 12 8.83 4.26 -19.37
N ILE A 13 9.79 4.23 -18.43
CA ILE A 13 9.59 4.74 -17.08
C ILE A 13 9.46 6.26 -17.11
N ARG A 14 10.32 6.94 -17.88
CA ARG A 14 10.26 8.39 -18.05
C ARG A 14 8.94 8.85 -18.65
N ILE A 15 8.44 8.17 -19.69
CA ILE A 15 7.14 8.47 -20.29
C ILE A 15 6.00 8.29 -19.28
N ALA A 16 6.03 7.21 -18.48
CA ALA A 16 5.03 6.99 -17.44
C ALA A 16 5.06 8.09 -16.36
N VAL A 17 6.24 8.50 -15.90
CA VAL A 17 6.40 9.61 -14.94
C VAL A 17 5.85 10.92 -15.52
N GLN A 18 6.20 11.23 -16.77
CA GLN A 18 5.67 12.42 -17.46
C GLN A 18 4.16 12.38 -17.61
N GLU A 19 3.56 11.20 -17.80
CA GLU A 19 2.11 11.08 -17.88
C GLU A 19 1.43 11.32 -16.54
N ILE A 20 1.99 10.81 -15.43
CA ILE A 20 1.48 11.09 -14.08
C ILE A 20 1.48 12.60 -13.81
N LEU A 21 2.57 13.29 -14.17
CA LEU A 21 2.72 14.73 -13.92
C LEU A 21 1.70 15.62 -14.66
N LYS A 22 1.03 15.12 -15.70
CA LYS A 22 0.02 15.88 -16.46
C LYS A 22 -1.33 16.00 -15.76
N HIS A 23 -1.64 15.09 -14.83
CA HIS A 23 -2.97 14.97 -14.24
C HIS A 23 -2.89 15.23 -12.73
N ARG A 24 -3.15 16.48 -12.33
CA ARG A 24 -3.02 16.97 -10.96
C ARG A 24 -4.18 17.92 -10.64
N ASP A 25 -4.79 17.77 -9.47
CA ASP A 25 -5.86 18.65 -8.99
C ASP A 25 -5.32 19.93 -8.33
N ASP A 26 -6.23 20.83 -7.93
CA ASP A 26 -5.90 22.12 -7.28
C ASP A 26 -5.23 21.95 -5.91
N ASN A 27 -5.41 20.80 -5.26
CA ASN A 27 -4.71 20.46 -3.99
C ASN A 27 -3.31 19.88 -4.25
N GLY A 28 -2.97 19.64 -5.51
CA GLY A 28 -1.74 19.03 -5.93
C GLY A 28 -1.71 17.51 -5.88
N ILE A 29 -2.86 16.86 -5.86
CA ILE A 29 -2.98 15.41 -5.87
C ILE A 29 -2.97 14.90 -7.30
N PHE A 30 -2.10 13.93 -7.57
CA PHE A 30 -2.06 13.27 -8.88
C PHE A 30 -3.25 12.35 -9.07
N GLN A 31 -3.82 12.40 -10.27
CA GLN A 31 -5.02 11.67 -10.66
C GLN A 31 -4.67 10.49 -11.56
N SER A 32 -5.48 9.44 -11.51
CA SER A 32 -5.46 8.33 -12.44
C SER A 32 -6.80 8.17 -13.14
N MET A 33 -6.77 7.57 -14.34
CA MET A 33 -8.00 7.30 -15.07
C MET A 33 -8.79 6.20 -14.35
N THR A 34 -9.98 6.55 -13.86
CA THR A 34 -10.85 5.64 -13.13
C THR A 34 -12.23 5.63 -13.74
N ASN A 35 -12.85 4.45 -13.79
CA ASN A 35 -14.26 4.29 -14.14
C ASN A 35 -14.97 3.59 -13.01
N VAL A 36 -15.82 4.34 -12.28
CA VAL A 36 -16.66 3.80 -11.22
C VAL A 36 -18.10 3.70 -11.74
N PRO A 37 -18.67 2.48 -11.83
CA PRO A 37 -20.05 2.28 -12.27
C PRO A 37 -21.06 3.09 -11.46
N LYS A 38 -22.13 3.55 -12.11
CA LYS A 38 -23.21 4.35 -11.48
C LYS A 38 -23.83 3.70 -10.24
N HIS A 39 -23.95 2.37 -10.23
CA HIS A 39 -24.52 1.64 -9.10
C HIS A 39 -23.63 1.64 -7.83
N PHE A 40 -22.35 2.00 -7.95
CA PHE A 40 -21.46 2.26 -6.82
C PHE A 40 -21.39 3.75 -6.45
N GLY A 41 -22.15 4.63 -7.13
CA GLY A 41 -22.21 6.07 -6.87
C GLY A 41 -21.25 6.92 -7.71
N GLY A 42 -20.56 6.33 -8.68
CA GLY A 42 -19.73 7.05 -9.65
C GLY A 42 -20.50 7.52 -10.90
N THR A 43 -19.77 8.01 -11.90
CA THR A 43 -20.32 8.53 -13.16
C THR A 43 -20.61 7.44 -14.20
N GLY A 44 -19.92 6.30 -14.12
CA GLY A 44 -19.91 5.25 -15.14
C GLY A 44 -19.11 5.59 -16.39
N GLU A 45 -18.32 6.66 -16.34
CA GLU A 45 -17.48 7.15 -17.44
C GLU A 45 -16.02 7.23 -16.99
N ASP A 46 -15.10 7.18 -17.94
CA ASP A 46 -13.68 7.33 -17.68
C ASP A 46 -13.39 8.78 -17.27
N VAL A 47 -12.87 8.97 -16.05
CA VAL A 47 -12.55 10.29 -15.51
C VAL A 47 -11.21 10.26 -14.78
N PHE A 48 -10.41 11.31 -14.97
CA PHE A 48 -9.24 11.55 -14.12
C PHE A 48 -9.72 11.94 -12.73
N SER A 49 -9.36 11.13 -11.75
CA SER A 49 -9.78 11.27 -10.37
C SER A 49 -8.74 10.65 -9.45
N TRP A 50 -8.93 10.80 -8.15
CA TRP A 50 -8.09 10.11 -7.18
C TRP A 50 -8.92 9.46 -6.09
N CYS A 51 -8.41 8.35 -5.58
CA CYS A 51 -8.82 7.72 -4.34
C CYS A 51 -7.62 7.68 -3.40
N LEU A 52 -7.85 7.72 -2.09
CA LEU A 52 -6.75 7.54 -1.13
C LEU A 52 -6.13 6.13 -1.20
N CYS A 53 -6.78 5.21 -1.90
CA CYS A 53 -6.28 3.87 -2.24
C CYS A 53 -5.38 3.83 -3.50
N ASP A 54 -5.21 4.93 -4.23
CA ASP A 54 -4.39 5.00 -5.45
C ASP A 54 -3.36 6.14 -5.43
N ALA A 55 -3.75 7.36 -5.04
CA ALA A 55 -2.91 8.55 -5.09
C ALA A 55 -1.57 8.39 -4.37
N PRO A 56 -1.49 7.73 -3.19
CA PRO A 56 -0.22 7.52 -2.52
C PRO A 56 0.79 6.71 -3.34
N LEU A 57 0.31 5.80 -4.21
CA LEU A 57 1.18 5.03 -5.11
C LEU A 57 1.76 5.90 -6.22
N LEU A 58 1.01 6.89 -6.72
CA LEU A 58 1.51 7.86 -7.69
C LEU A 58 2.59 8.74 -7.08
N PHE A 59 2.36 9.27 -5.87
CA PHE A 59 3.39 10.00 -5.13
C PHE A 59 4.63 9.16 -4.86
N LEU A 60 4.45 7.90 -4.46
CA LEU A 60 5.56 7.00 -4.21
C LEU A 60 6.37 6.72 -5.49
N ALA A 61 5.69 6.59 -6.64
CA ALA A 61 6.36 6.43 -7.92
C ALA A 61 7.17 7.67 -8.32
N LEU A 62 6.62 8.87 -8.12
CA LEU A 62 7.32 10.13 -8.40
C LEU A 62 8.51 10.35 -7.47
N LEU A 63 8.34 10.08 -6.18
CA LEU A 63 9.42 10.16 -5.19
C LEU A 63 10.59 9.23 -5.56
N LYS A 64 10.29 7.99 -5.93
CA LYS A 64 11.30 7.00 -6.37
C LYS A 64 11.89 7.28 -7.75
N ALA A 65 11.28 8.18 -8.52
CA ALA A 65 11.77 8.64 -9.81
C ALA A 65 12.60 9.93 -9.71
N ASP A 66 12.92 10.36 -8.49
CA ASP A 66 13.68 11.59 -8.18
C ASP A 66 13.02 12.87 -8.75
N VAL A 67 11.68 12.90 -8.77
CA VAL A 67 10.92 14.11 -9.09
C VAL A 67 11.03 15.10 -7.94
N ASP A 68 11.12 16.40 -8.26
CA ASP A 68 11.30 17.46 -7.26
C ASP A 68 10.23 17.42 -6.16
N TYR A 69 10.68 17.31 -4.92
CA TYR A 69 9.81 17.13 -3.78
C TYR A 69 8.98 18.38 -3.46
N GLU A 70 9.59 19.56 -3.47
CA GLU A 70 8.94 20.80 -3.05
C GLU A 70 7.89 21.27 -4.07
N GLU A 71 8.19 21.14 -5.36
CA GLU A 71 7.33 21.60 -6.45
C GLU A 71 6.16 20.64 -6.73
N TYR A 72 6.45 19.33 -6.81
CA TYR A 72 5.48 18.34 -7.31
C TYR A 72 4.89 17.45 -6.22
N ILE A 73 5.59 17.20 -5.11
CA ILE A 73 5.19 16.15 -4.15
C ILE A 73 4.58 16.74 -2.88
N GLN A 74 5.28 17.67 -2.22
CA GLN A 74 4.91 18.22 -0.91
C GLN A 74 3.49 18.82 -0.87
N PRO A 75 3.00 19.59 -1.87
CA PRO A 75 1.67 20.17 -1.82
C PRO A 75 0.55 19.13 -1.67
N GLY A 76 0.56 18.11 -2.52
CA GLY A 76 -0.46 17.06 -2.49
C GLY A 76 -0.34 16.17 -1.26
N ILE A 77 0.88 15.85 -0.81
CA ILE A 77 1.06 15.09 0.44
C ILE A 77 0.48 15.83 1.64
N ARG A 78 0.69 17.15 1.75
CA ARG A 78 0.07 17.96 2.82
C ARG A 78 -1.46 17.87 2.81
N HIS A 79 -2.08 17.82 1.64
CA HIS A 79 -3.52 17.56 1.56
C HIS A 79 -3.85 16.15 2.03
N LEU A 80 -3.17 15.11 1.53
CA LEU A 80 -3.47 13.72 1.89
C LEU A 80 -3.33 13.46 3.39
N ILE A 81 -2.29 13.98 4.05
CA ILE A 81 -2.10 13.80 5.50
C ILE A 81 -3.18 14.51 6.33
N SER A 82 -3.78 15.58 5.80
CA SER A 82 -4.87 16.30 6.48
C SER A 82 -6.15 15.45 6.62
N LEU A 83 -6.26 14.37 5.83
CA LEU A 83 -7.36 13.41 5.86
C LEU A 83 -7.24 12.39 7.00
N LEU A 84 -6.11 12.35 7.72
CA LEU A 84 -5.89 11.41 8.81
C LEU A 84 -6.93 11.60 9.93
N ARG A 85 -7.46 10.48 10.43
CA ARG A 85 -8.32 10.42 11.62
C ARG A 85 -7.60 9.65 12.74
N GLU A 86 -8.19 9.66 13.93
CA GLU A 86 -7.64 8.93 15.09
C GLU A 86 -7.48 7.42 14.85
N ASN A 87 -8.34 6.84 14.00
CA ASN A 87 -8.34 5.43 13.63
C ASN A 87 -7.66 5.14 12.27
N GLY A 88 -6.96 6.11 11.69
CA GLY A 88 -6.24 5.95 10.43
C GLY A 88 -6.85 6.73 9.27
N PHE A 89 -6.46 6.39 8.05
CA PHE A 89 -6.94 7.07 6.86
C PHE A 89 -8.28 6.49 6.38
N PRO A 90 -9.25 7.34 5.99
CA PRO A 90 -10.56 6.88 5.55
C PRO A 90 -10.57 6.43 4.08
N CYS A 91 -11.72 5.93 3.62
CA CYS A 91 -12.01 5.86 2.19
C CYS A 91 -12.37 7.28 1.70
N ALA A 92 -11.36 8.04 1.25
CA ALA A 92 -11.52 9.37 0.67
C ALA A 92 -11.27 9.33 -0.84
N VAL A 93 -11.99 10.17 -1.57
CA VAL A 93 -11.93 10.27 -3.02
C VAL A 93 -12.07 11.72 -3.46
N SER A 94 -11.65 11.99 -4.69
CA SER A 94 -11.78 13.28 -5.34
C SER A 94 -13.24 13.62 -5.70
N PRO A 95 -13.59 14.91 -5.85
CA PRO A 95 -14.95 15.33 -6.19
C PRO A 95 -15.49 14.73 -7.49
N GLU A 96 -14.61 14.41 -8.45
CA GLU A 96 -14.97 13.82 -9.75
C GLU A 96 -15.64 12.44 -9.61
N LEU A 97 -15.42 11.73 -8.49
CA LEU A 97 -16.08 10.46 -8.19
C LEU A 97 -17.45 10.63 -7.53
N GLY A 98 -17.94 11.86 -7.40
CA GLY A 98 -19.30 12.18 -6.99
C GLY A 98 -19.63 11.70 -5.58
N LYS A 99 -20.54 10.72 -5.49
CA LYS A 99 -20.99 10.14 -4.21
C LYS A 99 -20.39 8.77 -3.94
N PHE A 100 -19.40 8.35 -4.72
CA PHE A 100 -18.76 7.06 -4.54
C PHE A 100 -18.18 6.94 -3.12
N ARG A 101 -18.37 5.76 -2.55
CA ARG A 101 -17.79 5.36 -1.28
C ARG A 101 -17.51 3.87 -1.32
N GLY A 102 -16.36 3.48 -0.78
CA GLY A 102 -16.04 2.06 -0.61
C GLY A 102 -17.09 1.32 0.22
N PRO A 103 -17.21 -0.01 0.04
CA PRO A 103 -18.17 -0.82 0.79
C PRO A 103 -17.74 -0.90 2.25
N GLY A 104 -18.40 -0.21 3.19
CA GLY A 104 -18.01 -0.19 4.61
C GLY A 104 -18.75 0.88 5.43
N LYS A 105 -18.43 1.03 6.73
CA LYS A 105 -18.98 2.13 7.55
C LYS A 105 -18.21 3.43 7.30
N LYS A 106 -18.89 4.57 7.43
CA LYS A 106 -18.32 5.89 7.10
C LYS A 106 -17.17 6.28 8.04
N ASP A 107 -17.29 5.86 9.29
CA ASP A 107 -16.38 6.25 10.37
C ASP A 107 -15.23 5.24 10.53
N ASP A 108 -15.27 4.09 9.83
CA ASP A 108 -14.16 3.15 9.77
C ASP A 108 -12.99 3.74 8.98
N CYS A 109 -11.77 3.38 9.36
CA CYS A 109 -10.62 3.56 8.49
C CYS A 109 -10.71 2.63 7.28
N CYS A 110 -10.08 3.01 6.18
CA CYS A 110 -9.80 2.13 5.07
C CYS A 110 -8.41 1.51 5.29
N PRO A 111 -8.31 0.19 5.56
CA PRO A 111 -7.03 -0.42 5.90
C PRO A 111 -5.99 -0.33 4.78
N TYR A 112 -6.42 -0.49 3.51
CA TYR A 112 -5.51 -0.38 2.38
C TYR A 112 -5.01 1.05 2.16
N ALA A 113 -5.91 2.05 2.21
CA ALA A 113 -5.51 3.47 2.15
C ALA A 113 -4.52 3.80 3.28
N THR A 114 -4.81 3.33 4.50
CA THR A 114 -3.93 3.54 5.66
C THR A 114 -2.57 2.90 5.45
N LEU A 115 -2.52 1.67 4.92
CA LEU A 115 -1.29 0.95 4.64
C LEU A 115 -0.42 1.67 3.60
N ILE A 116 -0.99 2.08 2.46
CA ILE A 116 -0.20 2.72 1.39
C ILE A 116 0.18 4.16 1.74
N MET A 117 -0.61 4.85 2.56
CA MET A 117 -0.21 6.13 3.16
C MET A 117 0.98 5.93 4.10
N ALA A 118 0.94 4.93 4.99
CA ALA A 118 2.11 4.60 5.81
C ALA A 118 3.31 4.28 4.91
N ASP A 119 3.14 3.47 3.86
CA ASP A 119 4.25 3.18 2.94
C ASP A 119 4.86 4.46 2.35
N LEU A 120 4.04 5.37 1.82
CA LEU A 120 4.50 6.67 1.31
C LEU A 120 5.28 7.47 2.37
N LEU A 121 4.70 7.63 3.56
CA LEU A 121 5.31 8.40 4.66
C LEU A 121 6.65 7.81 5.11
N SER A 122 6.85 6.50 4.95
CA SER A 122 8.10 5.82 5.32
C SER A 122 9.32 6.27 4.50
N TYR A 123 9.11 6.82 3.30
CA TYR A 123 10.18 7.33 2.42
C TYR A 123 10.47 8.81 2.60
N ILE A 124 9.68 9.52 3.40
CA ILE A 124 9.80 10.98 3.54
C ILE A 124 10.38 11.28 4.93
N PRO A 125 11.61 11.80 5.04
CA PRO A 125 12.28 12.01 6.33
C PRO A 125 11.46 12.86 7.31
N GLU A 126 10.74 13.87 6.80
CA GLU A 126 9.84 14.74 7.56
C GLU A 126 8.73 13.95 8.28
N TYR A 127 8.20 12.89 7.65
CA TYR A 127 7.02 12.19 8.13
C TYR A 127 7.29 10.82 8.73
N LYS A 128 8.40 10.15 8.38
CA LYS A 128 8.69 8.76 8.77
C LYS A 128 8.54 8.51 10.27
N ASN A 129 9.02 9.43 11.11
CA ASN A 129 8.96 9.32 12.57
C ASN A 129 7.96 10.29 13.21
N SER A 130 6.98 10.77 12.44
CA SER A 130 5.98 11.72 12.92
C SER A 130 4.82 11.04 13.65
N ALA A 131 4.01 11.84 14.35
CA ALA A 131 2.74 11.38 14.93
C ALA A 131 1.74 10.89 13.87
N ILE A 132 1.84 11.40 12.64
CA ILE A 132 0.99 11.01 11.50
C ILE A 132 1.29 9.56 11.11
N ALA A 133 2.57 9.24 10.87
CA ALA A 133 3.00 7.87 10.58
C ALA A 133 2.70 6.93 11.76
N SER A 134 2.97 7.38 12.99
CA SER A 134 2.70 6.61 14.20
C SER A 134 1.22 6.25 14.35
N THR A 135 0.32 7.18 14.01
CA THR A 135 -1.14 6.93 14.05
C THR A 135 -1.54 5.91 12.99
N ALA A 136 -1.10 6.07 11.74
CA ALA A 136 -1.40 5.12 10.67
C ALA A 136 -0.91 3.69 10.99
N ILE A 137 0.31 3.55 11.50
CA ILE A 137 0.88 2.27 11.92
C ILE A 137 0.08 1.64 13.05
N ARG A 138 -0.24 2.43 14.09
CA ARG A 138 -1.04 1.96 15.23
C ARG A 138 -2.40 1.46 14.77
N SER A 139 -3.06 2.15 13.85
CA SER A 139 -4.33 1.71 13.28
C SER A 139 -4.24 0.35 12.59
N ILE A 140 -3.18 0.09 11.82
CA ILE A 140 -2.97 -1.23 11.19
C ILE A 140 -2.73 -2.33 12.25
N LEU A 141 -1.95 -2.03 13.29
CA LEU A 141 -1.69 -2.97 14.38
C LEU A 141 -2.96 -3.25 15.21
N ASP A 142 -3.80 -2.25 15.44
CA ASP A 142 -5.08 -2.39 16.13
C ASP A 142 -6.04 -3.29 15.32
N LEU A 143 -6.04 -3.18 13.99
CA LEU A 143 -6.80 -4.08 13.11
C LEU A 143 -6.32 -5.53 13.19
N TRP A 144 -5.00 -5.74 13.32
CA TRP A 144 -4.44 -7.08 13.51
C TRP A 144 -4.88 -7.70 14.83
N GLN A 145 -4.72 -6.96 15.92
CA GLN A 145 -5.12 -7.39 17.25
C GLN A 145 -6.59 -7.78 17.31
N ASN A 146 -7.44 -7.07 16.56
CA ASN A 146 -8.88 -7.30 16.52
C ASN A 146 -9.33 -8.07 15.27
N SER A 147 -8.42 -8.76 14.57
CA SER A 147 -8.69 -9.35 13.25
C SER A 147 -9.79 -10.41 13.22
N LEU A 148 -10.13 -11.00 14.37
CA LEU A 148 -11.24 -11.95 14.51
C LEU A 148 -12.62 -11.27 14.57
N SER A 149 -12.70 -10.00 14.99
CA SER A 149 -13.96 -9.29 15.25
C SER A 149 -14.15 -8.02 14.42
N GLN A 150 -13.07 -7.40 13.92
CA GLN A 150 -13.11 -6.17 13.13
C GLN A 150 -12.75 -6.43 11.67
N HIS A 151 -13.70 -6.09 10.80
CA HIS A 151 -13.56 -6.25 9.35
C HIS A 151 -13.99 -4.98 8.61
N PRO A 152 -13.25 -3.87 8.76
CA PRO A 152 -13.60 -2.64 8.09
C PRO A 152 -13.49 -2.80 6.58
N TYR A 153 -14.53 -2.34 5.91
CA TYR A 153 -14.72 -2.46 4.48
C TYR A 153 -14.62 -3.91 3.96
N MET A 154 -13.73 -4.15 2.99
CA MET A 154 -13.46 -5.45 2.38
C MET A 154 -12.09 -6.02 2.77
N PHE A 155 -11.43 -5.42 3.77
CA PHE A 155 -10.02 -5.67 4.11
C PHE A 155 -9.88 -6.48 5.41
N TYR A 156 -10.29 -7.74 5.32
CA TYR A 156 -10.31 -8.68 6.43
C TYR A 156 -8.89 -9.22 6.67
N MET A 157 -8.37 -9.10 7.89
CA MET A 157 -7.14 -9.77 8.30
C MET A 157 -7.43 -11.22 8.74
N GLY A 158 -8.10 -12.02 7.89
CA GLY A 158 -8.50 -13.40 8.19
C GLY A 158 -7.49 -14.47 7.76
N THR A 159 -7.97 -15.67 7.45
CA THR A 159 -7.14 -16.79 6.96
C THR A 159 -6.47 -16.47 5.62
N ASP A 160 -7.19 -15.84 4.70
CA ASP A 160 -6.64 -15.49 3.38
C ASP A 160 -5.58 -14.39 3.45
N PHE A 161 -5.71 -13.44 4.38
CA PHE A 161 -4.71 -12.40 4.60
C PHE A 161 -3.36 -13.00 5.05
N ARG A 162 -3.40 -14.07 5.84
CA ARG A 162 -2.20 -14.76 6.36
C ARG A 162 -1.50 -15.65 5.33
N LYS A 163 -2.02 -15.76 4.11
CA LYS A 163 -1.38 -16.51 3.02
C LYS A 163 -0.25 -15.69 2.42
N LEU A 164 0.93 -16.29 2.23
CA LEU A 164 2.03 -15.64 1.53
C LEU A 164 1.66 -15.43 0.06
N LYS A 165 1.84 -14.19 -0.40
CA LYS A 165 1.50 -13.76 -1.75
C LYS A 165 2.52 -12.74 -2.25
N ALA A 166 2.81 -12.80 -3.54
CA ALA A 166 3.61 -11.80 -4.23
C ALA A 166 2.95 -11.44 -5.58
N PRO A 167 3.22 -10.24 -6.13
CA PRO A 167 3.98 -9.15 -5.51
C PRO A 167 3.25 -8.53 -4.31
N SER A 168 4.00 -7.76 -3.51
CA SER A 168 3.51 -7.00 -2.36
C SER A 168 2.71 -5.77 -2.82
N SER A 169 1.56 -6.00 -3.45
CA SER A 169 0.75 -4.97 -4.13
C SER A 169 -0.69 -4.88 -3.62
N TRP A 170 -1.05 -5.61 -2.57
CA TRP A 170 -2.40 -5.63 -2.01
C TRP A 170 -2.35 -5.69 -0.49
N TYR A 171 -3.51 -5.83 0.13
CA TYR A 171 -3.64 -6.01 1.56
C TYR A 171 -3.53 -7.49 1.96
N ASP A 172 -2.30 -7.91 2.26
CA ASP A 172 -1.95 -9.25 2.76
C ASP A 172 -0.79 -9.16 3.78
N ILE A 173 -0.50 -10.26 4.48
CA ILE A 173 0.49 -10.28 5.56
C ILE A 173 1.89 -9.89 5.10
N VAL A 174 2.29 -10.27 3.87
CA VAL A 174 3.61 -9.93 3.32
C VAL A 174 3.69 -8.44 3.07
N SER A 175 2.64 -7.86 2.48
CA SER A 175 2.59 -6.43 2.16
C SER A 175 2.51 -5.56 3.41
N VAL A 176 1.70 -5.97 4.40
CA VAL A 176 1.62 -5.28 5.69
C VAL A 176 2.96 -5.35 6.42
N ALA A 177 3.57 -6.54 6.52
CA ALA A 177 4.86 -6.69 7.17
C ALA A 177 5.98 -5.90 6.46
N ASP A 178 5.97 -5.81 5.12
CA ASP A 178 6.95 -5.00 4.37
C ASP A 178 6.86 -3.52 4.70
N VAL A 179 5.65 -2.96 4.77
CA VAL A 179 5.48 -1.55 5.16
C VAL A 179 5.85 -1.35 6.62
N LEU A 180 5.33 -2.16 7.53
CA LEU A 180 5.57 -2.04 8.96
C LEU A 180 7.05 -2.19 9.34
N SER A 181 7.79 -3.08 8.66
CA SER A 181 9.23 -3.27 8.89
C SER A 181 10.09 -2.03 8.64
N LYS A 182 9.59 -1.01 7.92
CA LYS A 182 10.32 0.25 7.64
C LYS A 182 10.36 1.18 8.87
N TYR A 183 9.60 0.86 9.92
CA TYR A 183 9.46 1.67 11.13
C TYR A 183 10.08 0.97 12.34
N GLU A 184 11.30 1.39 12.73
CA GLU A 184 12.06 0.80 13.83
C GLU A 184 11.31 0.83 15.17
N ALA A 185 10.48 1.86 15.40
CA ALA A 185 9.73 2.04 16.63
C ALA A 185 8.78 0.88 16.98
N ILE A 186 8.36 0.07 16.00
CA ILE A 186 7.42 -1.04 16.20
C ILE A 186 8.04 -2.43 16.08
N HIS A 187 9.36 -2.54 15.87
CA HIS A 187 10.01 -3.85 15.72
C HIS A 187 9.86 -4.76 16.94
N ARG A 188 9.61 -4.17 18.12
CA ARG A 188 9.34 -4.89 19.37
C ARG A 188 7.85 -4.91 19.76
N ASP A 189 6.97 -4.33 18.96
CA ASP A 189 5.52 -4.39 19.22
C ASP A 189 5.05 -5.85 19.07
N PRO A 190 4.40 -6.44 20.10
CA PRO A 190 4.02 -7.86 20.07
C PRO A 190 3.11 -8.21 18.88
N ARG A 191 2.28 -7.27 18.42
CA ARG A 191 1.37 -7.47 17.28
C ARG A 191 2.14 -7.61 15.99
N PHE A 192 3.19 -6.81 15.81
CA PHE A 192 4.07 -6.92 14.65
C PHE A 192 4.95 -8.17 14.73
N VAL A 193 5.50 -8.47 15.90
CA VAL A 193 6.29 -9.69 16.15
C VAL A 193 5.49 -10.95 15.80
N GLU A 194 4.19 -10.99 16.13
CA GLU A 194 3.29 -12.10 15.75
C GLU A 194 3.19 -12.27 14.22
N MET A 195 3.01 -11.18 13.47
CA MET A 195 3.00 -11.24 12.00
C MET A 195 4.32 -11.79 11.45
N ILE A 196 5.45 -11.32 11.99
CA ILE A 196 6.79 -11.79 11.57
C ILE A 196 6.99 -13.27 11.91
N ALA A 197 6.54 -13.72 13.08
CA ALA A 197 6.59 -15.12 13.46
C ALA A 197 5.79 -16.00 12.48
N LEU A 198 4.56 -15.58 12.14
CA LEU A 198 3.72 -16.30 11.17
C LEU A 198 4.34 -16.39 9.78
N ILE A 199 5.06 -15.35 9.34
CA ILE A 199 5.82 -15.42 8.08
C ILE A 199 6.98 -16.40 8.23
N LYS A 200 7.78 -16.31 9.30
CA LYS A 200 8.94 -17.21 9.53
C LYS A 200 8.56 -18.68 9.65
N GLU A 201 7.41 -19.00 10.25
CA GLU A 201 6.90 -20.37 10.37
C GLU A 201 6.64 -21.04 9.01
N LYS A 202 6.46 -20.26 7.96
CA LYS A 202 6.21 -20.74 6.59
C LYS A 202 7.49 -20.87 5.76
N GLN A 203 8.64 -20.61 6.37
CA GLN A 203 9.95 -20.78 5.77
C GLN A 203 10.32 -22.28 5.75
N ASP A 204 10.86 -22.77 4.63
CA ASP A 204 11.41 -24.12 4.60
C ASP A 204 12.80 -24.21 5.28
N SER A 205 13.34 -25.43 5.38
CA SER A 205 14.63 -25.68 6.02
C SER A 205 15.83 -25.00 5.35
N GLU A 206 15.70 -24.59 4.08
CA GLU A 206 16.75 -23.90 3.32
C GLU A 206 16.56 -22.37 3.32
N GLY A 207 15.51 -21.89 3.97
CA GLY A 207 15.25 -20.47 4.12
C GLY A 207 14.44 -19.86 2.97
N PHE A 208 13.74 -20.65 2.16
CA PHE A 208 12.90 -20.21 1.04
C PHE A 208 11.41 -20.28 1.38
N PHE A 209 10.59 -19.67 0.50
CA PHE A 209 9.15 -19.54 0.67
C PHE A 209 8.39 -19.98 -0.58
N THR A 210 7.28 -20.69 -0.38
CA THR A 210 6.33 -21.09 -1.43
C THR A 210 5.07 -20.22 -1.34
N PRO A 211 4.56 -19.64 -2.45
CA PRO A 211 3.33 -18.85 -2.41
C PRO A 211 2.11 -19.71 -2.04
N GLU A 212 1.23 -19.17 -1.20
CA GLU A 212 -0.01 -19.81 -0.78
C GLU A 212 -1.24 -19.21 -1.50
N SER A 213 -1.07 -18.00 -2.03
CA SER A 213 -2.04 -17.29 -2.87
C SER A 213 -1.33 -16.65 -4.06
N ILE A 214 -2.02 -16.50 -5.19
CA ILE A 214 -1.42 -16.03 -6.45
C ILE A 214 -2.34 -15.05 -7.17
N TYR A 215 -1.76 -14.16 -7.96
CA TYR A 215 -2.50 -13.38 -8.95
C TYR A 215 -2.53 -14.15 -10.27
N MET A 216 -3.72 -14.58 -10.70
CA MET A 216 -3.84 -15.40 -11.93
C MET A 216 -3.30 -14.69 -13.18
N LYS A 217 -3.41 -13.35 -13.24
CA LYS A 217 -2.83 -12.54 -14.32
C LYS A 217 -1.29 -12.59 -14.38
N LEU A 218 -0.65 -13.04 -13.30
CA LEU A 218 0.80 -13.15 -13.16
C LEU A 218 1.26 -14.61 -13.03
N ASN A 219 0.46 -15.58 -13.50
CA ASN A 219 0.74 -17.03 -13.38
C ASN A 219 2.00 -17.52 -14.14
N ARG A 220 2.63 -16.65 -14.94
CA ARG A 220 3.89 -16.94 -15.65
C ARG A 220 5.15 -16.56 -14.87
N TRP A 221 5.00 -15.87 -13.74
CA TRP A 221 6.12 -15.54 -12.85
C TRP A 221 6.35 -16.67 -11.84
N ASP A 222 7.52 -16.70 -11.20
CA ASP A 222 7.90 -17.73 -10.21
C ASP A 222 6.93 -17.76 -9.00
N PHE A 223 6.40 -16.60 -8.61
CA PHE A 223 5.39 -16.44 -7.56
C PHE A 223 3.94 -16.70 -8.06
N GLY A 224 3.76 -17.01 -9.34
CA GLY A 224 2.48 -17.28 -9.99
C GLY A 224 1.96 -18.70 -9.79
N GLN A 225 2.53 -19.46 -8.87
CA GLN A 225 2.24 -20.87 -8.58
C GLN A 225 2.35 -21.16 -7.08
N LYS A 226 1.88 -22.34 -6.63
CA LYS A 226 1.80 -22.72 -5.20
C LYS A 226 2.47 -24.06 -4.84
N LYS A 227 3.29 -24.60 -5.73
CA LYS A 227 3.88 -25.94 -5.64
C LYS A 227 5.38 -25.94 -5.39
N GLN A 228 6.06 -24.84 -5.73
CA GLN A 228 7.51 -24.71 -5.68
C GLN A 228 7.89 -23.41 -4.97
N VAL A 229 9.12 -23.35 -4.48
CA VAL A 229 9.68 -22.13 -3.90
C VAL A 229 9.69 -20.98 -4.93
N SER A 230 9.45 -19.77 -4.45
CA SER A 230 9.52 -18.55 -5.25
C SER A 230 10.72 -17.73 -4.79
N PRO A 231 11.77 -17.59 -5.63
CA PRO A 231 12.87 -16.67 -5.36
C PRO A 231 12.41 -15.23 -5.08
N TYR A 232 11.38 -14.74 -5.78
CA TYR A 232 10.91 -13.36 -5.57
C TYR A 232 10.16 -13.18 -4.24
N LEU A 233 9.26 -14.10 -3.88
CA LEU A 233 8.63 -14.09 -2.56
C LEU A 233 9.69 -14.22 -1.45
N THR A 234 10.68 -15.09 -1.65
CA THR A 234 11.78 -15.25 -0.71
C THR A 234 12.57 -13.96 -0.54
N TYR A 235 12.88 -13.26 -1.63
CA TYR A 235 13.51 -11.95 -1.58
C TYR A 235 12.70 -10.95 -0.76
N LEU A 236 11.38 -10.87 -0.97
CA LEU A 236 10.50 -9.97 -0.20
C LEU A 236 10.55 -10.30 1.30
N CYS A 237 10.39 -11.58 1.68
CA CYS A 237 10.45 -12.00 3.09
C CYS A 237 11.82 -11.72 3.72
N ARG A 238 12.92 -12.01 3.02
CA ARG A 238 14.28 -11.73 3.51
C ARG A 238 14.53 -10.24 3.68
N ARG A 239 13.99 -9.41 2.79
CA ARG A 239 14.08 -7.94 2.89
C ARG A 239 13.35 -7.41 4.13
N ILE A 240 12.21 -7.99 4.47
CA ILE A 240 11.50 -7.69 5.72
C ILE A 240 12.40 -8.02 6.91
N PHE A 241 12.96 -9.23 6.96
CA PHE A 241 13.78 -9.68 8.08
C PHE A 241 15.10 -8.92 8.22
N ALA A 242 15.69 -8.48 7.11
CA ALA A 242 16.93 -7.69 7.12
C ALA A 242 16.77 -6.30 7.74
N ARG A 243 15.53 -5.83 7.94
CA ARG A 243 15.24 -4.56 8.62
C ARG A 243 15.05 -4.71 10.13
N LEU A 244 14.89 -5.94 10.64
CA LEU A 244 14.61 -6.24 12.05
C LEU A 244 15.92 -6.49 12.82
#